data_AF-A0A382Z0E8-F1
#
_entry.id   AF-A0A382Z0E8-F1
#
_cell.length_a   1.000
_cell.length_b   1.000
_cell.length_c   1.000
_cell.angle_alpha   90.00
_cell.angle_beta   90.00
_cell.angle_gamma   90.00
#
_symmetry.space_group_name_H-M   'P 1'
#
loop_
_entity.id
_entity.type
_entity.pdbx_description
1 polymer ?
#
loop_
_entity_poly.entity_id
_entity_poly.type
_entity_poly.pdbx_seq_one_letter_code
_entity_poly.pdbx_strand_id
1 'polypeptide(L)'
;KLGEPVMTALLYAFCFVFPALCSFSEKFRDTKVSILFYRLFYFFLILFIGLRFEVGPDWGAYQKIKVLHGDLKEWLSMNIQYVHFEDAGYTVLNSIANSLDYGIWLPNLVCAIIFCTGLTLFCNRLPNKWLALAVSIPWLVIVFSFNSTRQSAAFGLSLIALTLLFDRRKLGFIICIIAAVLFHASAIIMLFFGLLATSSRKISRKMVYMLVTIVIAYLFFIFFIEYRLESLFDNYLRASLQSDGAEIRLALNCLPAVLF
;
A
#
# COMPACT_ATOMS: atom_id res chain seq x y z
N LYS A 1 21.80 14.88 22.38
CA LYS A 1 20.88 14.56 21.26
C LYS A 1 20.49 13.07 21.28
N LEU A 2 19.86 12.62 22.37
CA LEU A 2 19.39 11.23 22.55
C LEU A 2 17.85 11.10 22.45
N GLY A 3 17.13 12.22 22.29
CA GLY A 3 15.66 12.26 22.35
C GLY A 3 14.94 11.91 21.04
N GLU A 4 15.50 12.24 19.88
CA GLU A 4 14.87 11.97 18.57
C GLU A 4 14.69 10.47 18.26
N PRO A 5 15.72 9.60 18.41
CA PRO A 5 15.55 8.18 18.10
C PRO A 5 14.59 7.48 19.09
N VAL A 6 14.59 7.91 20.36
CA VAL A 6 13.66 7.37 21.37
C VAL A 6 12.22 7.77 21.07
N MET A 7 11.98 9.03 20.71
CA MET A 7 10.64 9.51 20.35
C MET A 7 10.09 8.76 19.13
N THR A 8 10.91 8.57 18.12
CA THR A 8 10.54 7.82 16.92
C THR A 8 10.22 6.35 17.23
N ALA A 9 11.03 5.69 18.07
CA ALA A 9 10.78 4.33 18.52
C ALA A 9 9.47 4.23 19.32
N LEU A 10 9.18 5.20 20.18
CA LEU A 10 7.93 5.26 20.95
C LEU A 10 6.71 5.46 20.04
N LEU A 11 6.81 6.28 19.00
CA LEU A 11 5.73 6.47 18.02
C LEU A 11 5.45 5.16 17.25
N TYR A 12 6.49 4.48 16.76
CA TYR A 12 6.31 3.18 16.10
C TYR A 12 5.76 2.12 17.04
N ALA A 13 6.23 2.08 18.29
CA ALA A 13 5.70 1.17 19.30
C ALA A 13 4.23 1.47 19.61
N PHE A 14 3.85 2.75 19.75
CA PHE A 14 2.46 3.16 19.95
C PHE A 14 1.55 2.67 18.81
N CYS A 15 2.00 2.83 17.56
CA CYS A 15 1.27 2.37 16.38
C CYS A 15 0.92 0.88 16.46
N PHE A 16 1.77 0.03 17.05
CA PHE A 16 1.51 -1.40 17.19
C PHE A 16 0.77 -1.76 18.49
N VAL A 17 1.27 -1.25 19.63
CA VAL A 17 0.77 -1.62 20.97
C VAL A 17 -0.66 -1.16 21.16
N PHE A 18 -1.03 0.03 20.71
CA PHE A 18 -2.39 0.55 20.88
C PHE A 18 -3.47 -0.35 20.24
N PRO A 19 -3.42 -0.66 18.93
CA PRO A 19 -4.41 -1.58 18.33
C PRO A 19 -4.30 -3.00 18.88
N ALA A 20 -3.11 -3.47 19.28
CA ALA A 20 -2.95 -4.77 19.91
C ALA A 20 -3.70 -4.84 21.26
N LEU A 21 -3.56 -3.84 22.13
CA LEU A 21 -4.30 -3.77 23.40
C LEU A 21 -5.80 -3.67 23.18
N CYS A 22 -6.25 -2.86 22.21
CA CYS A 22 -7.67 -2.78 21.84
C CYS A 22 -8.22 -4.14 21.36
N SER A 23 -7.40 -4.98 20.73
CA SER A 23 -7.83 -6.28 20.20
C SER A 23 -8.22 -7.31 21.27
N PHE A 24 -7.62 -7.23 22.47
CA PHE A 24 -7.93 -8.12 23.60
C PHE A 24 -9.19 -7.71 24.36
N SER A 25 -9.62 -6.46 24.25
CA SER A 25 -10.78 -5.97 24.98
C SER A 25 -12.07 -6.21 24.21
N GLU A 26 -12.99 -6.98 24.78
CA GLU A 26 -14.33 -7.19 24.21
C GLU A 26 -15.11 -5.89 23.99
N LYS A 27 -14.90 -4.89 24.86
CA LYS A 27 -15.47 -3.53 24.70
C LYS A 27 -15.05 -2.84 23.40
N PHE A 28 -13.94 -3.26 22.80
CA PHE A 28 -13.42 -2.68 21.57
C PHE A 28 -13.83 -3.47 20.32
N ARG A 29 -14.66 -4.51 20.42
CA ARG A 29 -15.14 -5.23 19.23
C ARG A 29 -16.15 -4.39 18.44
N ASP A 30 -17.21 -3.85 19.07
CA ASP A 30 -18.23 -3.06 18.37
C ASP A 30 -19.03 -2.05 19.23
N THR A 31 -18.39 -1.41 20.20
CA THR A 31 -19.03 -0.30 20.94
C THR A 31 -18.90 1.04 20.21
N LYS A 32 -19.78 2.01 20.52
CA LYS A 32 -19.65 3.40 20.04
C LYS A 32 -18.28 4.00 20.37
N VAL A 33 -17.75 3.68 21.56
CA VAL A 33 -16.42 4.08 22.02
C VAL A 33 -15.35 3.51 21.10
N SER A 34 -15.44 2.22 20.77
CA SER A 34 -14.53 1.60 19.81
C SER A 34 -14.53 2.30 18.46
N ILE A 35 -15.70 2.65 17.93
CA ILE A 35 -15.81 3.29 16.61
C ILE A 35 -15.13 4.65 16.63
N LEU A 36 -15.31 5.43 17.71
CA LEU A 36 -14.64 6.72 17.88
C LEU A 36 -13.13 6.57 17.90
N PHE A 37 -12.59 5.69 18.75
CA PHE A 37 -11.14 5.44 18.83
C PHE A 37 -10.57 4.94 17.51
N TYR A 38 -11.30 4.07 16.81
CA TYR A 38 -10.87 3.56 15.50
C TYR A 38 -10.78 4.68 14.46
N ARG A 39 -11.75 5.60 14.43
CA ARG A 39 -11.73 6.78 13.55
C ARG A 39 -10.59 7.75 13.89
N LEU A 40 -10.36 7.99 15.17
CA LEU A 40 -9.25 8.84 15.64
C LEU A 40 -7.91 8.22 15.27
N PHE A 41 -7.75 6.91 15.46
CA PHE A 41 -6.53 6.21 15.12
C PHE A 41 -6.30 6.16 13.60
N TYR A 42 -7.35 5.94 12.82
CA TYR A 42 -7.31 6.09 11.36
C TYR A 42 -6.84 7.48 10.91
N PHE A 43 -7.40 8.54 11.49
CA PHE A 43 -6.98 9.91 11.19
C PHE A 43 -5.52 10.15 11.57
N PHE A 44 -5.10 9.64 12.73
CA PHE A 44 -3.70 9.66 13.14
C PHE A 44 -2.80 8.95 12.13
N LEU A 45 -3.16 7.76 11.63
CA LEU A 45 -2.36 7.03 10.63
C LEU A 45 -2.22 7.82 9.32
N ILE A 46 -3.27 8.50 8.87
CA ILE A 46 -3.18 9.37 7.69
C ILE A 46 -2.12 10.43 7.88
N LEU A 47 -2.14 11.13 9.02
CA LEU A 47 -1.15 12.17 9.30
C LEU A 47 0.25 11.57 9.48
N PHE A 48 0.35 10.44 10.18
CA PHE A 48 1.62 9.76 10.45
C PHE A 48 2.32 9.30 9.17
N ILE A 49 1.58 8.75 8.21
CA ILE A 49 2.13 8.33 6.90
C ILE A 49 2.31 9.54 5.98
N GLY A 50 1.28 10.39 5.87
CA GLY A 50 1.21 11.47 4.89
C GLY A 50 2.17 12.63 5.17
N LEU A 51 2.46 12.89 6.44
CA LEU A 51 3.38 13.95 6.88
C LEU A 51 4.77 13.42 7.23
N ARG A 52 5.11 12.18 6.85
CA ARG A 52 6.47 11.65 7.00
C ARG A 52 7.47 12.60 6.33
N PHE A 53 8.66 12.74 6.93
CA PHE A 53 9.73 13.59 6.41
C PHE A 53 11.02 12.80 6.31
N GLU A 54 11.60 12.73 5.11
CA GLU A 54 12.90 12.07 4.84
C GLU A 54 13.00 10.61 5.30
N VAL A 55 11.88 9.89 5.30
CA VAL A 55 11.85 8.44 5.58
C VAL A 55 11.70 7.69 4.27
N GLY A 56 12.33 6.53 4.11
CA GLY A 56 12.15 5.63 2.96
C GLY A 56 12.97 6.00 1.71
N PRO A 57 13.36 5.00 0.89
CA PRO A 57 14.21 5.19 -0.28
C PRO A 57 13.51 5.98 -1.41
N ASP A 58 12.18 6.00 -1.40
CA ASP A 58 11.37 6.67 -2.41
C ASP A 58 11.37 8.19 -2.24
N TRP A 59 11.66 8.72 -1.04
CA TRP A 59 11.71 10.15 -0.77
C TRP A 59 12.66 10.91 -1.69
N GLY A 60 13.92 10.47 -1.76
CA GLY A 60 14.95 11.10 -2.60
C GLY A 60 14.70 10.92 -4.10
N ALA A 61 14.09 9.79 -4.50
CA ALA A 61 13.69 9.56 -5.88
C ALA A 61 12.57 10.54 -6.32
N TYR A 62 11.60 10.83 -5.45
CA TYR A 62 10.53 11.76 -5.76
C TYR A 62 10.95 13.22 -5.79
N GLN A 63 11.93 13.63 -4.98
CA GLN A 63 12.52 14.96 -5.11
C GLN A 63 13.14 15.18 -6.50
N LYS A 64 13.73 14.14 -7.11
CA LYS A 64 14.22 14.19 -8.50
C LYS A 64 13.09 14.23 -9.52
N ILE A 65 11.98 13.53 -9.28
CA ILE A 65 10.79 13.56 -10.14
C ILE A 65 10.12 14.96 -10.14
N LYS A 66 10.15 15.69 -9.01
CA LYS A 66 9.71 17.10 -8.92
C LYS A 66 10.43 17.99 -9.95
N VAL A 67 11.71 17.71 -10.22
CA VAL A 67 12.56 18.46 -11.17
C VAL A 67 12.31 18.04 -12.62
N LEU A 68 11.93 16.78 -12.88
CA LEU A 68 11.82 16.21 -14.22
C LEU A 68 10.42 16.28 -14.86
N HIS A 69 9.36 16.27 -14.06
CA HIS A 69 7.97 16.22 -14.56
C HIS A 69 7.11 17.35 -13.95
N GLY A 70 7.74 18.51 -13.75
CA GLY A 70 7.16 19.65 -13.05
C GLY A 70 5.83 20.15 -13.66
N ASP A 71 5.71 20.06 -14.99
CA ASP A 71 4.57 20.57 -15.75
C ASP A 71 3.78 19.43 -16.40
N LEU A 72 2.48 19.34 -16.05
CA LEU A 72 1.54 18.40 -16.66
C LEU A 72 1.46 18.57 -18.19
N LYS A 73 1.63 19.80 -18.69
CA LYS A 73 1.62 20.08 -20.13
C LYS A 73 2.80 19.43 -20.83
N GLU A 74 3.97 19.45 -20.21
CA GLU A 74 5.17 18.81 -20.75
C GLU A 74 4.96 17.29 -20.83
N TRP A 75 4.47 16.66 -19.75
CA TRP A 75 4.15 15.23 -19.75
C TRP A 75 3.08 14.85 -20.78
N LEU A 76 2.00 15.63 -20.91
CA LEU A 76 0.96 15.41 -21.92
C LEU A 76 1.45 15.64 -23.36
N SER A 77 2.49 16.46 -23.54
CA SER A 77 3.12 16.73 -24.83
C SER A 77 4.21 15.73 -25.22
N MET A 78 4.60 14.84 -24.31
CA MET A 78 5.56 13.78 -24.61
C MET A 78 4.98 12.82 -25.65
N ASN A 79 5.82 12.42 -26.60
CA ASN A 79 5.48 11.34 -27.53
C ASN A 79 5.01 10.11 -26.73
N ILE A 80 3.88 9.52 -27.11
CA ILE A 80 3.22 8.39 -26.42
C ILE A 80 4.19 7.23 -26.13
N GLN A 81 5.21 7.05 -26.97
CA GLN A 81 6.25 6.04 -26.80
C GLN A 81 7.12 6.23 -25.55
N TYR A 82 7.22 7.44 -25.00
CA TYR A 82 7.98 7.77 -23.79
C TYR A 82 7.07 8.02 -22.58
N VAL A 83 5.76 7.96 -22.76
CA VAL A 83 4.81 8.08 -21.66
C VAL A 83 4.75 6.74 -20.93
N HIS A 84 5.45 6.66 -19.80
CA HIS A 84 5.21 5.61 -18.84
C HIS A 84 3.84 5.86 -18.19
N PHE A 85 2.80 5.19 -18.72
CA PHE A 85 1.45 5.22 -18.13
C PHE A 85 1.39 4.58 -16.75
N GLU A 86 2.39 3.73 -16.43
CA GLU A 86 2.65 3.28 -15.08
C GLU A 86 2.87 4.51 -14.20
N ASP A 87 2.04 4.67 -13.17
CA ASP A 87 2.06 5.78 -12.22
C ASP A 87 1.44 7.11 -12.69
N ALA A 88 0.68 7.13 -13.79
CA ALA A 88 -0.02 8.32 -14.29
C ALA A 88 -0.86 9.04 -13.21
N GLY A 89 -1.52 8.28 -12.33
CA GLY A 89 -2.27 8.84 -11.20
C GLY A 89 -1.37 9.60 -10.22
N TYR A 90 -0.18 9.10 -9.96
CA TYR A 90 0.79 9.77 -9.11
C TYR A 90 1.42 10.99 -9.81
N THR A 91 1.68 10.91 -11.11
CA THR A 91 2.17 12.05 -11.91
C THR A 91 1.19 13.21 -11.84
N VAL A 92 -0.11 12.97 -12.04
CA VAL A 92 -1.15 13.99 -11.90
C VAL A 92 -1.13 14.63 -10.50
N LEU A 93 -1.00 13.84 -9.44
CA LEU A 93 -0.90 14.38 -8.07
C LEU A 93 0.32 15.27 -7.90
N ASN A 94 1.47 14.89 -8.45
CA ASN A 94 2.69 15.71 -8.37
C ASN A 94 2.54 17.01 -9.17
N SER A 95 1.94 16.99 -10.35
CA SER A 95 1.71 18.22 -11.11
C SER A 95 0.75 19.18 -10.40
N ILE A 96 -0.28 18.66 -9.74
CA ILE A 96 -1.17 19.47 -8.88
C ILE A 96 -0.37 20.03 -7.70
N ALA A 97 0.45 19.21 -7.04
CA ALA A 97 1.27 19.63 -5.91
C ALA A 97 2.28 20.72 -6.26
N ASN A 98 2.87 20.64 -7.46
CA ASN A 98 3.78 21.67 -7.98
C ASN A 98 3.04 22.97 -8.28
N SER A 99 1.83 22.88 -8.85
CA SER A 99 1.00 24.06 -9.14
C SER A 99 0.55 24.81 -7.87
N LEU A 100 0.45 24.10 -6.75
CA LEU A 100 0.04 24.64 -5.44
C LEU A 100 1.23 24.89 -4.49
N ASP A 101 2.47 24.62 -4.93
CA ASP A 101 3.70 24.68 -4.13
C ASP A 101 3.66 23.85 -2.82
N TYR A 102 2.88 22.77 -2.79
CA TYR A 102 2.80 21.85 -1.64
C TYR A 102 3.85 20.72 -1.69
N GLY A 103 4.61 20.61 -2.79
CA GLY A 103 5.71 19.64 -2.92
C GLY A 103 5.28 18.19 -2.68
N ILE A 104 6.15 17.40 -2.03
CA ILE A 104 5.93 15.95 -1.81
C ILE A 104 4.83 15.64 -0.77
N TRP A 105 4.45 16.61 0.05
CA TRP A 105 3.46 16.40 1.12
C TRP A 105 2.06 16.18 0.56
N LEU A 106 1.66 16.87 -0.52
CA LEU A 106 0.33 16.67 -1.10
C LEU A 106 0.15 15.25 -1.68
N PRO A 107 1.05 14.73 -2.55
CA PRO A 107 0.94 13.35 -3.02
C PRO A 107 1.02 12.33 -1.89
N ASN A 108 1.92 12.53 -0.90
CA ASN A 108 2.01 11.65 0.26
C ASN A 108 0.71 11.61 1.07
N LEU A 109 0.10 12.76 1.34
CA LEU A 109 -1.14 12.84 2.11
C LEU A 109 -2.31 12.20 1.36
N VAL A 110 -2.45 12.45 0.06
CA VAL A 110 -3.50 11.82 -0.76
C VAL A 110 -3.31 10.31 -0.81
N CYS A 111 -2.10 9.82 -1.06
CA CYS A 111 -1.80 8.39 -1.06
C CYS A 111 -2.01 7.75 0.33
N ALA A 112 -1.67 8.45 1.41
CA ALA A 112 -1.94 8.00 2.78
C ALA A 112 -3.45 7.88 3.07
N ILE A 113 -4.26 8.84 2.60
CA ILE A 113 -5.73 8.78 2.70
C ILE A 113 -6.24 7.55 1.96
N ILE A 114 -5.81 7.33 0.72
CA ILE A 114 -6.22 6.18 -0.09
C ILE A 114 -5.85 4.86 0.60
N PHE A 115 -4.59 4.72 1.01
CA PHE A 115 -4.07 3.55 1.71
C PHE A 115 -4.84 3.27 3.00
N CYS A 116 -4.96 4.26 3.89
CA CYS A 116 -5.64 4.10 5.17
C CYS A 116 -7.13 3.80 4.97
N THR A 117 -7.78 4.39 3.96
CA THR A 117 -9.21 4.15 3.66
C THR A 117 -9.40 2.69 3.28
N GLY A 118 -8.57 2.18 2.36
CA GLY A 118 -8.60 0.77 1.97
C GLY A 118 -8.34 -0.17 3.13
N LEU A 119 -7.31 0.10 3.93
CA LEU A 119 -6.97 -0.68 5.12
C LEU A 119 -8.13 -0.72 6.11
N THR A 120 -8.70 0.44 6.42
CA THR A 120 -9.83 0.59 7.35
C THR A 120 -11.05 -0.19 6.88
N LEU A 121 -11.43 -0.04 5.61
CA LEU A 121 -12.58 -0.73 5.04
C LEU A 121 -12.39 -2.25 5.05
N PHE A 122 -11.18 -2.72 4.76
CA PHE A 122 -10.86 -4.14 4.77
C PHE A 122 -10.82 -4.72 6.19
N CYS A 123 -10.15 -4.07 7.14
CA CYS A 123 -10.11 -4.50 8.54
C CYS A 123 -11.51 -4.58 9.17
N ASN A 124 -12.43 -3.69 8.78
CA ASN A 124 -13.83 -3.73 9.22
C ASN A 124 -14.61 -4.95 8.69
N ARG A 125 -14.07 -5.71 7.72
CA ARG A 125 -14.66 -6.98 7.27
C ARG A 125 -14.15 -8.19 8.03
N LEU A 126 -13.13 -8.02 8.87
CA LEU A 126 -12.55 -9.10 9.65
C LEU A 126 -13.21 -9.17 11.04
N PRO A 127 -13.32 -10.37 11.65
CA PRO A 127 -14.00 -10.55 12.94
C PRO A 127 -13.45 -9.68 14.06
N ASN A 128 -12.15 -9.40 14.04
CA ASN A 128 -11.48 -8.51 14.98
C ASN A 128 -10.68 -7.45 14.22
N LYS A 129 -11.33 -6.31 13.94
CA LYS A 129 -10.73 -5.18 13.21
C LYS A 129 -9.48 -4.60 13.86
N TRP A 130 -9.41 -4.59 15.20
CA TRP A 130 -8.24 -4.10 15.93
C TRP A 130 -7.06 -5.05 15.83
N LEU A 131 -7.30 -6.36 15.89
CA LEU A 131 -6.27 -7.36 15.64
C LEU A 131 -5.74 -7.26 14.21
N ALA A 132 -6.65 -7.17 13.23
CA ALA A 132 -6.27 -7.01 11.84
C ALA A 132 -5.41 -5.76 11.61
N LEU A 133 -5.76 -4.66 12.27
CA LEU A 133 -4.98 -3.43 12.23
C LEU A 133 -3.61 -3.63 12.89
N ALA A 134 -3.54 -4.24 14.08
CA ALA A 134 -2.28 -4.50 14.79
C ALA A 134 -1.29 -5.33 13.95
N VAL A 135 -1.77 -6.40 13.30
CA VAL A 135 -0.96 -7.23 12.37
C VAL A 135 -0.51 -6.42 11.15
N SER A 136 -1.32 -5.49 10.68
CA SER A 136 -0.98 -4.66 9.53
C SER A 136 0.11 -3.63 9.83
N ILE A 137 0.31 -3.24 11.09
CA ILE A 137 1.19 -2.11 11.44
C ILE A 137 2.67 -2.37 11.08
N PRO A 138 3.31 -3.47 11.51
CA PRO A 138 4.76 -3.63 11.36
C PRO A 138 5.19 -3.68 9.89
N TRP A 139 4.35 -4.25 9.03
CA TRP A 139 4.71 -4.46 7.62
C TRP A 139 3.95 -3.54 6.68
N LEU A 140 2.61 -3.50 6.70
CA LEU A 140 1.85 -2.70 5.74
C LEU A 140 1.96 -1.21 6.03
N VAL A 141 1.87 -0.80 7.29
CA VAL A 141 1.93 0.62 7.66
C VAL A 141 3.38 1.09 7.71
N ILE A 142 4.21 0.51 8.57
CA ILE A 142 5.56 1.04 8.84
C ILE A 142 6.52 0.77 7.69
N VAL A 143 6.59 -0.45 7.16
CA VAL A 143 7.55 -0.76 6.09
C VAL A 143 6.98 -0.37 4.73
N PHE A 144 5.86 -0.96 4.33
CA PHE A 144 5.38 -0.86 2.97
C PHE A 144 4.95 0.58 2.63
N SER A 145 4.12 1.21 3.47
CA SER A 145 3.61 2.55 3.16
C SER A 145 4.65 3.66 3.23
N PHE A 146 5.69 3.51 4.06
CA PHE A 146 6.78 4.49 4.17
C PHE A 146 7.86 4.30 3.11
N ASN A 147 8.01 3.09 2.52
CA ASN A 147 9.05 2.85 1.51
C ASN A 147 8.57 3.06 0.07
N SER A 148 7.25 3.10 -0.19
CA SER A 148 6.72 3.32 -1.54
C SER A 148 5.31 3.93 -1.55
N THR A 149 5.21 5.26 -1.62
CA THR A 149 3.94 6.02 -1.66
C THR A 149 2.98 5.58 -2.79
N ARG A 150 3.52 5.32 -3.98
CA ARG A 150 2.74 4.88 -5.15
C ARG A 150 2.10 3.50 -4.94
N GLN A 151 2.94 2.54 -4.53
CA GLN A 151 2.48 1.18 -4.23
C GLN A 151 1.51 1.14 -3.06
N SER A 152 1.68 2.00 -2.06
CA SER A 152 0.75 2.08 -0.91
C SER A 152 -0.63 2.55 -1.32
N ALA A 153 -0.75 3.56 -2.19
CA ALA A 153 -2.04 3.98 -2.75
C ALA A 153 -2.68 2.88 -3.60
N ALA A 154 -1.91 2.23 -4.48
CA ALA A 154 -2.38 1.12 -5.30
C ALA A 154 -2.88 -0.06 -4.45
N PHE A 155 -2.16 -0.39 -3.37
CA PHE A 155 -2.56 -1.43 -2.41
C PHE A 155 -3.82 -1.02 -1.64
N GLY A 156 -3.93 0.25 -1.22
CA GLY A 156 -5.15 0.80 -0.62
C GLY A 156 -6.38 0.60 -1.51
N LEU A 157 -6.30 1.03 -2.77
CA LEU A 157 -7.37 0.81 -3.76
C LEU A 157 -7.67 -0.67 -3.98
N SER A 158 -6.65 -1.52 -3.94
CA SER A 158 -6.81 -2.98 -4.02
C SER A 158 -7.59 -3.55 -2.84
N LEU A 159 -7.37 -3.06 -1.62
CA LEU A 159 -8.15 -3.44 -0.44
C LEU A 159 -9.61 -2.97 -0.52
N ILE A 160 -9.85 -1.77 -1.05
CA ILE A 160 -11.21 -1.29 -1.37
C ILE A 160 -11.87 -2.23 -2.39
N ALA A 161 -11.15 -2.59 -3.44
CA ALA A 161 -11.64 -3.50 -4.47
C ALA A 161 -12.04 -4.86 -3.85
N LEU A 162 -11.17 -5.46 -3.04
CA LEU A 162 -11.48 -6.73 -2.35
C LEU A 162 -12.73 -6.61 -1.48
N THR A 163 -12.89 -5.49 -0.77
CA THR A 163 -14.08 -5.24 0.06
C THR A 163 -15.35 -5.19 -0.80
N LEU A 164 -15.31 -4.53 -1.96
CA LEU A 164 -16.42 -4.52 -2.92
C LEU A 164 -16.68 -5.91 -3.53
N LEU A 165 -15.63 -6.71 -3.71
CA LEU A 165 -15.75 -8.07 -4.20
C LEU A 165 -16.46 -8.98 -3.19
N PHE A 166 -16.19 -8.82 -1.88
CA PHE A 166 -16.93 -9.51 -0.81
C PHE A 166 -18.42 -9.15 -0.84
N ASP A 167 -18.76 -7.90 -1.16
CA ASP A 167 -20.14 -7.42 -1.35
C ASP A 167 -20.75 -7.81 -2.70
N ARG A 168 -20.06 -8.64 -3.51
CA ARG A 168 -20.47 -9.03 -4.86
C ARG A 168 -20.62 -7.85 -5.84
N ARG A 169 -20.07 -6.68 -5.53
CA ARG A 169 -20.08 -5.47 -6.38
C ARG A 169 -18.96 -5.50 -7.41
N LYS A 170 -19.09 -6.38 -8.40
CA LYS A 170 -18.05 -6.67 -9.41
C LYS A 170 -17.60 -5.44 -10.22
N LEU A 171 -18.54 -4.57 -10.61
CA LEU A 171 -18.20 -3.35 -11.35
C LEU A 171 -17.33 -2.41 -10.52
N GLY A 172 -17.70 -2.20 -9.25
CA GLY A 172 -16.92 -1.39 -8.31
C GLY A 172 -15.52 -1.98 -8.09
N PHE A 173 -15.41 -3.31 -7.96
CA PHE A 173 -14.11 -4.00 -7.91
C PHE A 173 -13.24 -3.66 -9.13
N ILE A 174 -13.76 -3.82 -10.35
CA ILE A 174 -13.00 -3.54 -11.58
C ILE A 174 -12.57 -2.07 -11.64
N ILE A 175 -13.47 -1.14 -11.35
CA ILE A 175 -13.17 0.31 -11.32
C ILE A 175 -12.04 0.61 -10.33
N CYS A 176 -12.10 0.03 -9.12
CA CYS A 176 -11.05 0.23 -8.12
C CYS A 176 -9.70 -0.36 -8.57
N ILE A 177 -9.67 -1.51 -9.25
CA ILE A 177 -8.42 -2.06 -9.77
C ILE A 177 -7.85 -1.20 -10.91
N ILE A 178 -8.68 -0.71 -11.83
CA ILE A 178 -8.23 0.22 -12.86
C ILE A 178 -7.62 1.47 -12.23
N ALA A 179 -8.30 2.05 -11.23
CA ALA A 179 -7.77 3.18 -10.47
C ALA A 179 -6.45 2.83 -9.75
N ALA A 180 -6.30 1.61 -9.22
CA ALA A 180 -5.08 1.16 -8.56
C ALA A 180 -3.91 1.05 -9.54
N VAL A 181 -4.15 0.56 -10.76
CA VAL A 181 -3.13 0.44 -11.82
C VAL A 181 -2.58 1.81 -12.23
N LEU A 182 -3.40 2.87 -12.18
CA LEU A 182 -2.93 4.24 -12.41
C LEU A 182 -1.88 4.69 -11.38
N PHE A 183 -1.87 4.11 -10.18
CA PHE A 183 -0.87 4.40 -9.16
C PHE A 183 0.32 3.45 -9.18
N HIS A 184 0.11 2.19 -9.57
CA HIS A 184 1.18 1.21 -9.74
C HIS A 184 0.69 -0.02 -10.52
N ALA A 185 1.43 -0.41 -11.57
CA ALA A 185 1.02 -1.48 -12.49
C ALA A 185 0.78 -2.84 -11.81
N SER A 186 1.52 -3.16 -10.74
CA SER A 186 1.40 -4.45 -10.04
C SER A 186 -0.01 -4.73 -9.48
N ALA A 187 -0.84 -3.70 -9.25
CA ALA A 187 -2.22 -3.87 -8.78
C ALA A 187 -3.09 -4.68 -9.75
N ILE A 188 -2.69 -4.80 -11.03
CA ILE A 188 -3.41 -5.63 -12.01
C ILE A 188 -3.51 -7.09 -11.58
N ILE A 189 -2.56 -7.58 -10.76
CA ILE A 189 -2.59 -8.95 -10.22
C ILE A 189 -3.88 -9.23 -9.45
N MET A 190 -4.50 -8.19 -8.87
CA MET A 190 -5.71 -8.33 -8.07
C MET A 190 -6.92 -8.79 -8.88
N LEU A 191 -6.93 -8.60 -10.21
CA LEU A 191 -7.98 -9.15 -11.09
C LEU A 191 -8.12 -10.67 -10.94
N PHE A 192 -7.05 -11.36 -10.55
CA PHE A 192 -7.08 -12.78 -10.16
C PHE A 192 -8.21 -13.10 -9.17
N PHE A 193 -8.33 -12.32 -8.09
CA PHE A 193 -9.36 -12.57 -7.08
C PHE A 193 -10.76 -12.41 -7.64
N GLY A 194 -10.96 -11.48 -8.58
CA GLY A 194 -12.21 -11.33 -9.32
C GLY A 194 -12.56 -12.57 -10.14
N LEU A 195 -11.59 -13.16 -10.84
CA LEU A 195 -11.76 -14.40 -11.60
C LEU A 195 -12.12 -15.59 -10.69
N LEU A 196 -11.46 -15.73 -9.54
CA LEU A 196 -11.80 -16.77 -8.56
C LEU A 196 -13.21 -16.59 -7.99
N ALA A 197 -13.57 -15.37 -7.61
CA ALA A 197 -14.86 -15.04 -7.02
C ALA A 197 -16.03 -15.18 -8.01
N THR A 198 -15.76 -15.21 -9.31
CA THR A 198 -16.75 -15.33 -10.39
C THR A 198 -16.89 -16.75 -10.95
N SER A 199 -16.19 -17.75 -10.39
CA SER A 199 -16.31 -19.15 -10.79
C SER A 199 -17.75 -19.66 -10.60
N SER A 200 -18.55 -19.49 -11.65
CA SER A 200 -19.81 -20.19 -11.83
C SER A 200 -19.54 -21.59 -12.38
N ARG A 201 -20.50 -22.52 -12.25
CA ARG A 201 -20.40 -23.88 -12.81
C ARG A 201 -20.14 -23.93 -14.33
N LYS A 202 -20.31 -22.82 -15.06
CA LYS A 202 -20.10 -22.74 -16.52
C LYS A 202 -18.63 -22.61 -16.94
N ILE A 203 -17.78 -21.99 -16.12
CA ILE A 203 -16.34 -21.90 -16.42
C ILE A 203 -15.66 -23.00 -15.61
N SER A 204 -14.98 -23.92 -16.30
CA SER A 204 -14.27 -25.00 -15.62
C SER A 204 -13.23 -24.41 -14.67
N ARG A 205 -13.15 -24.91 -13.44
CA ARG A 205 -12.14 -24.46 -12.45
C ARG A 205 -10.72 -24.56 -13.02
N LYS A 206 -10.48 -25.51 -13.93
CA LYS A 206 -9.22 -25.70 -14.67
C LYS A 206 -8.84 -24.49 -15.55
N MET A 207 -9.81 -23.87 -16.21
CA MET A 207 -9.58 -22.67 -17.04
C MET A 207 -9.24 -21.45 -16.18
N VAL A 208 -9.88 -21.31 -15.01
CA VAL A 208 -9.52 -20.26 -14.05
C VAL A 208 -8.08 -20.48 -13.58
N TYR A 209 -7.72 -21.68 -13.11
CA TYR A 209 -6.34 -21.95 -12.68
C TYR A 209 -5.30 -21.71 -13.79
N MET A 210 -5.60 -22.06 -15.05
CA MET A 210 -4.71 -21.79 -16.17
C MET A 210 -4.46 -20.29 -16.39
N LEU A 211 -5.52 -19.48 -16.43
CA LEU A 211 -5.41 -18.02 -16.57
C LEU A 211 -4.59 -17.39 -15.45
N VAL A 212 -4.75 -17.91 -14.24
CA VAL A 212 -4.04 -17.46 -13.05
C VAL A 212 -2.56 -17.74 -13.16
N THR A 213 -2.21 -18.97 -13.53
CA THR A 213 -0.81 -19.34 -13.75
C THR A 213 -0.17 -18.48 -14.85
N ILE A 214 -0.91 -18.16 -15.92
CA ILE A 214 -0.42 -17.29 -17.00
C ILE A 214 -0.19 -15.86 -16.50
N VAL A 215 -1.13 -15.28 -15.76
CA VAL A 215 -0.98 -13.92 -15.20
C VAL A 215 0.19 -13.87 -14.23
N ILE A 216 0.33 -14.85 -13.34
CA ILE A 216 1.46 -14.93 -12.40
C ILE A 216 2.78 -15.08 -13.16
N ALA A 217 2.85 -15.95 -14.17
CA ALA A 217 4.04 -16.15 -14.98
C ALA A 217 4.44 -14.89 -15.77
N TYR A 218 3.47 -14.18 -16.34
CA TYR A 218 3.70 -12.92 -17.06
C TYR A 218 4.20 -11.81 -16.13
N LEU A 219 3.59 -11.67 -14.96
CA LEU A 219 4.04 -10.71 -13.96
C LEU A 219 5.44 -11.06 -13.44
N PHE A 220 5.72 -12.34 -13.22
CA PHE A 220 7.06 -12.79 -12.88
C PHE A 220 8.07 -12.43 -13.98
N PHE A 221 7.72 -12.65 -15.24
CA PHE A 221 8.58 -12.30 -16.37
C PHE A 221 8.91 -10.80 -16.41
N ILE A 222 7.89 -9.92 -16.37
CA ILE A 222 8.10 -8.46 -16.45
C ILE A 222 8.84 -7.91 -15.22
N PHE A 223 8.43 -8.31 -14.00
CA PHE A 223 8.99 -7.72 -12.79
C PHE A 223 10.37 -8.28 -12.43
N PHE A 224 10.67 -9.53 -12.77
CA PHE A 224 11.93 -10.17 -12.39
C PHE A 224 12.96 -10.22 -13.52
N ILE A 225 12.56 -10.47 -14.77
CA ILE A 225 13.52 -10.89 -15.81
C ILE A 225 13.95 -9.72 -16.71
N GLU A 226 13.03 -8.84 -17.11
CA GLU A 226 13.29 -7.96 -18.26
C GLU A 226 14.18 -6.73 -17.95
N TYR A 227 14.28 -6.26 -16.69
CA TYR A 227 15.02 -5.01 -16.39
C TYR A 227 15.69 -4.91 -15.01
N ARG A 228 15.51 -5.89 -14.10
CA ARG A 228 15.90 -5.75 -12.69
C ARG A 228 16.99 -6.68 -12.19
N LEU A 229 17.42 -7.68 -12.96
CA LEU A 229 18.46 -8.62 -12.51
C LEU A 229 19.79 -7.92 -12.23
N GLU A 230 20.23 -7.02 -13.11
CA GLU A 230 21.46 -6.23 -12.89
C GLU A 230 21.33 -5.28 -11.71
N SER A 231 20.19 -4.57 -11.59
CA SER A 231 19.91 -3.70 -10.44
C SER A 231 19.85 -4.46 -9.11
N LEU A 232 19.24 -5.65 -9.09
CA LEU A 232 19.19 -6.51 -7.90
C LEU A 232 20.57 -7.06 -7.54
N PHE A 233 21.36 -7.49 -8.53
CA PHE A 233 22.74 -7.90 -8.32
C PHE A 233 23.59 -6.76 -7.75
N ASP A 234 23.52 -5.57 -8.33
CA ASP A 234 24.31 -4.42 -7.85
C ASP A 234 23.86 -3.98 -6.44
N ASN A 235 22.56 -3.91 -6.18
CA ASN A 235 22.05 -3.42 -4.90
C ASN A 235 22.23 -4.42 -3.74
N TYR A 236 22.05 -5.72 -3.99
CA TYR A 236 22.11 -6.73 -2.92
C TYR A 236 23.45 -7.45 -2.82
N LEU A 237 24.14 -7.72 -3.94
CA LEU A 237 25.41 -8.44 -3.92
C LEU A 237 26.63 -7.51 -3.91
N ARG A 238 26.57 -6.32 -4.54
CA ARG A 238 27.68 -5.35 -4.50
C ARG A 238 27.51 -4.30 -3.40
N ALA A 239 26.31 -3.75 -3.21
CA ALA A 239 26.06 -2.71 -2.21
C ALA A 239 25.71 -3.22 -0.80
N SER A 240 25.64 -4.56 -0.60
CA SER A 240 25.45 -5.20 0.73
C SER A 240 24.21 -4.72 1.50
N LEU A 241 23.13 -4.31 0.81
CA LEU A 241 21.94 -3.81 1.48
C LEU A 241 21.25 -4.90 2.30
N GLN A 242 21.15 -4.70 3.62
CA GLN A 242 20.47 -5.59 4.55
C GLN A 242 19.14 -4.99 5.02
N SER A 243 18.11 -5.81 5.14
CA SER A 243 16.82 -5.38 5.69
C SER A 243 16.85 -5.41 7.22
N ASP A 244 17.42 -4.37 7.82
CA ASP A 244 17.52 -4.25 9.27
C ASP A 244 16.13 -4.33 9.94
N GLY A 245 16.07 -5.05 11.06
CA GLY A 245 14.84 -5.27 11.83
C GLY A 245 13.86 -6.29 11.25
N ALA A 246 14.25 -7.09 10.25
CA ALA A 246 13.41 -8.16 9.71
C ALA A 246 12.98 -9.18 10.77
N GLU A 247 13.90 -9.57 11.66
CA GLU A 247 13.63 -10.49 12.78
C GLU A 247 12.56 -9.95 13.73
N ILE A 248 12.65 -8.66 14.08
CA ILE A 248 11.68 -8.00 14.96
C ILE A 248 10.30 -7.99 14.30
N ARG A 249 10.22 -7.66 13.01
CA ARG A 249 8.95 -7.66 12.27
C ARG A 249 8.35 -9.06 12.18
N LEU A 250 9.18 -10.09 11.98
CA LEU A 250 8.75 -11.48 11.98
C LEU A 250 8.17 -11.85 13.35
N ALA A 251 8.88 -11.54 14.44
CA ALA A 251 8.40 -11.81 15.80
C ALA A 251 7.07 -11.10 16.10
N LEU A 252 6.92 -9.83 15.72
CA LEU A 252 5.68 -9.05 15.92
C LEU A 252 4.48 -9.60 15.13
N ASN A 253 4.69 -10.32 14.03
CA ASN A 253 3.62 -10.96 13.26
C ASN A 253 3.38 -12.41 13.69
N CYS A 254 4.43 -13.13 14.11
CA CYS A 254 4.31 -14.49 14.64
C CYS A 254 3.49 -14.52 15.92
N LEU A 255 3.66 -13.54 16.82
CA LEU A 255 2.94 -13.50 18.09
C LEU A 255 1.40 -13.49 17.90
N PRO A 256 0.80 -12.59 17.09
CA PRO A 256 -0.60 -12.68 16.71
C PRO A 256 -1.00 -14.02 16.07
N ALA A 257 -0.17 -14.58 15.20
CA ALA A 257 -0.48 -15.83 14.49
C ALA A 257 -0.50 -17.08 15.39
N VAL A 258 0.19 -17.06 16.53
CA VAL A 258 0.15 -18.15 17.52
C VAL A 258 -1.02 -17.98 18.50
N LEU A 259 -1.38 -16.74 18.83
CA LEU A 259 -2.39 -16.45 19.86
C LEU A 259 -3.83 -16.50 19.35
N PHE A 260 -4.05 -16.39 18.04
CA PHE A 260 -5.38 -16.27 17.41
C PHE A 260 -5.53 -17.21 16.22
#